data_AF-A0A961I9L3-F1
#
_entry.id   AF-A0A961I9L3-F1
#
_cell.length_a   1.000
_cell.length_b   1.000
_cell.length_c   1.000
_cell.angle_alpha   90.00
_cell.angle_beta   90.00
_cell.angle_gamma   90.00
#
_symmetry.space_group_name_H-M   'P 1'
#
loop_
_entity.id
_entity.type
_entity.pdbx_description
1 polymer ?
#
loop_
_entity_poly.entity_id
_entity_poly.type
_entity_poly.pdbx_seq_one_letter_code
_entity_poly.pdbx_strand_id
1 'polypeptide(L)'
;VSAQKLFTYRKKKLTIQVDGGRVEKHEVVTAAICNGQFFGGGMQISPGSRLGDGHFELVLIEDWNFLQSLWYSKNLYNGTIARCKGVTTRSIQKISIESENADDHAIIDCDGEDIGRAPLQIEIIPGAVTFRV
;
A
#
# COMPACT_ATOMS: atom_id res chain seq x y z
N VAL A 1 13.21 -9.33 3.69
CA VAL A 1 12.22 -10.43 3.89
C VAL A 1 12.89 -11.75 3.50
N SER A 2 12.84 -12.79 4.33
CA SER A 2 13.45 -14.09 4.02
C SER A 2 12.58 -14.88 3.01
N ALA A 3 13.19 -15.60 2.06
CA ALA A 3 12.50 -16.32 0.98
C ALA A 3 11.40 -17.28 1.48
N GLN A 4 11.59 -17.90 2.65
CA GLN A 4 10.58 -18.79 3.26
C GLN A 4 9.29 -18.06 3.60
N LYS A 5 9.37 -16.79 4.05
CA LYS A 5 8.18 -16.01 4.41
C LYS A 5 7.32 -15.67 3.19
N LEU A 6 7.92 -15.57 1.99
CA LEU A 6 7.18 -15.37 0.75
C LEU A 6 6.29 -16.58 0.40
N PHE A 7 6.69 -17.79 0.79
CA PHE A 7 5.91 -19.01 0.54
C PHE A 7 4.82 -19.25 1.58
N THR A 8 4.99 -18.74 2.81
CA THR A 8 4.04 -18.97 3.91
C THR A 8 3.10 -17.79 4.17
N TYR A 9 3.33 -16.64 3.54
CA TYR A 9 2.51 -15.45 3.76
C TYR A 9 1.10 -15.67 3.20
N ARG A 10 0.10 -15.38 4.03
CA ARG A 10 -1.31 -15.46 3.66
C ARG A 10 -1.79 -14.06 3.29
N LYS A 11 -2.52 -13.97 2.18
CA LYS A 11 -3.19 -12.74 1.77
C LYS A 11 -4.18 -12.33 2.85
N LYS A 12 -4.30 -11.02 3.06
CA LYS A 12 -5.21 -10.40 4.02
C LYS A 12 -6.49 -10.01 3.31
N LYS A 13 -7.62 -10.35 3.91
CA LYS A 13 -8.94 -9.96 3.42
C LYS A 13 -9.35 -8.63 4.06
N LEU A 14 -9.40 -7.60 3.23
CA LEU A 14 -9.66 -6.24 3.65
C LEU A 14 -10.96 -5.74 3.02
N THR A 15 -11.75 -5.06 3.82
CA THR A 15 -12.86 -4.22 3.36
C THR A 15 -12.34 -2.80 3.29
N ILE A 16 -12.34 -2.21 2.09
CA ILE A 16 -11.77 -0.90 1.83
C ILE A 16 -12.87 0.02 1.31
N GLN A 17 -12.95 1.22 1.87
CA GLN A 17 -13.78 2.30 1.33
C GLN A 17 -12.90 3.52 1.09
N VAL A 18 -13.01 4.09 -0.11
CA VAL A 18 -12.23 5.24 -0.55
C VAL A 18 -13.15 6.40 -0.85
N ASP A 19 -12.82 7.58 -0.35
CA ASP A 19 -13.48 8.87 -0.62
C ASP A 19 -15.02 8.82 -0.46
N GLY A 20 -15.51 8.04 0.51
CA GLY A 20 -16.95 7.84 0.75
C GLY A 20 -17.68 7.05 -0.35
N GLY A 21 -16.93 6.48 -1.30
CA GLY A 21 -17.46 5.67 -2.38
C GLY A 21 -17.94 4.29 -1.94
N ARG A 22 -18.05 3.37 -2.91
CA ARG A 22 -18.47 1.99 -2.66
C ARG A 22 -17.47 1.27 -1.77
N VAL A 23 -18.00 0.45 -0.86
CA VAL A 23 -17.22 -0.50 -0.07
C VAL A 23 -16.83 -1.69 -0.94
N GLU A 24 -15.54 -1.97 -1.03
CA GLU A 24 -14.95 -3.02 -1.84
C GLU A 24 -14.21 -4.04 -0.97
N LYS A 25 -14.28 -5.32 -1.35
CA LYS A 25 -13.54 -6.39 -0.69
C LYS A 25 -12.31 -6.73 -1.52
N HIS A 26 -11.18 -6.80 -0.85
CA HIS A 26 -9.87 -7.03 -1.46
C HIS A 26 -9.15 -8.16 -0.74
N GLU A 27 -8.47 -9.01 -1.48
CA GLU A 27 -7.56 -10.03 -0.91
C GLU A 27 -6.13 -9.69 -1.34
N VAL A 28 -5.37 -9.10 -0.42
CA VAL A 28 -4.08 -8.46 -0.73
C VAL A 28 -2.93 -9.05 0.03
N VAL A 29 -1.78 -9.10 -0.63
CA VAL A 29 -0.48 -9.33 0.00
C VAL A 29 -0.05 -8.06 0.74
N THR A 30 -0.28 -6.89 0.13
CA THR A 30 0.09 -5.59 0.69
C THR A 30 -0.87 -4.52 0.18
N ALA A 31 -1.28 -3.62 1.06
CA ALA A 31 -1.93 -2.35 0.71
C ALA A 31 -1.02 -1.22 1.21
N ALA A 32 -0.44 -0.44 0.30
CA ALA A 32 0.44 0.68 0.63
C ALA A 32 -0.27 2.00 0.32
N ILE A 33 -0.28 2.92 1.27
CA ILE A 33 -0.88 4.25 1.14
C ILE A 33 0.27 5.26 1.10
N CYS A 34 0.50 5.83 -0.07
CA CYS A 34 1.78 6.49 -0.37
C CYS A 34 1.59 8.00 -0.56
N ASN A 35 2.18 8.80 0.32
CA ASN A 35 2.33 10.25 0.13
C ASN A 35 3.47 10.56 -0.86
N GLY A 36 4.60 9.87 -0.69
CA GLY A 36 5.77 9.98 -1.55
C GLY A 36 5.90 8.81 -2.51
N GLN A 37 6.83 8.94 -3.47
CA GLN A 37 7.06 7.89 -4.47
C GLN A 37 7.88 6.71 -3.95
N PHE A 38 8.70 6.96 -2.93
CA PHE A 38 9.70 6.02 -2.43
C PHE A 38 9.46 5.70 -0.96
N PHE A 39 9.64 4.43 -0.59
CA PHE A 39 9.82 4.01 0.80
C PHE A 39 10.97 3.01 0.90
N GLY A 40 11.46 2.73 2.11
CA GLY A 40 12.38 1.61 2.41
C GLY A 40 13.58 1.44 1.45
N GLY A 41 14.66 2.17 1.66
CA GLY A 41 15.94 1.93 0.94
C GLY A 41 15.91 2.22 -0.57
N GLY A 42 14.97 3.05 -1.05
CA GLY A 42 14.89 3.46 -2.46
C GLY A 42 13.88 2.67 -3.30
N MET A 43 12.97 1.91 -2.67
CA MET A 43 11.89 1.22 -3.36
C MET A 43 10.84 2.22 -3.84
N GLN A 44 10.70 2.38 -5.16
CA GLN A 44 9.74 3.29 -5.79
C GLN A 44 8.37 2.63 -5.96
N ILE A 45 7.66 2.42 -4.83
CA ILE A 45 6.35 1.74 -4.82
C ILE A 45 5.27 2.49 -5.60
N SER A 46 5.34 3.83 -5.59
CA SER A 46 4.30 4.69 -6.13
C SER A 46 4.93 5.75 -7.03
N PRO A 47 5.39 5.36 -8.22
CA PRO A 47 6.01 6.31 -9.17
C PRO A 47 5.09 7.48 -9.55
N GLY A 48 3.76 7.31 -9.37
CA GLY A 48 2.76 8.33 -9.64
C GLY A 48 2.55 9.35 -8.53
N SER A 49 2.97 9.07 -7.28
CA SER A 49 2.74 9.99 -6.16
C SER A 49 3.39 11.35 -6.39
N ARG A 50 2.69 12.43 -6.03
CA ARG A 50 3.21 13.79 -6.10
C ARG A 50 3.01 14.47 -4.76
N LEU A 51 4.12 14.92 -4.18
CA LEU A 51 4.05 15.66 -2.93
C LEU A 51 3.31 16.98 -3.15
N GLY A 52 2.31 17.25 -2.31
CA GLY A 52 1.58 18.51 -2.29
C GLY A 52 0.40 18.62 -3.26
N ASP A 53 0.06 17.58 -4.02
CA ASP A 53 -1.15 17.57 -4.86
C ASP A 53 -2.44 17.29 -4.08
N GLY A 54 -2.33 17.07 -2.77
CA GLY A 54 -3.46 16.81 -1.88
C GLY A 54 -4.04 15.41 -2.02
N HIS A 55 -3.28 14.44 -2.55
CA HIS A 55 -3.72 13.05 -2.67
C HIS A 55 -2.66 12.07 -2.12
N PHE A 56 -3.12 10.91 -1.68
CA PHE A 56 -2.30 9.72 -1.53
C PHE A 56 -2.49 8.82 -2.74
N GLU A 57 -1.51 7.96 -3.01
CA GLU A 57 -1.67 6.85 -3.93
C GLU A 57 -1.83 5.54 -3.15
N LEU A 58 -2.99 4.91 -3.29
CA LEU A 58 -3.27 3.57 -2.79
C LEU A 58 -2.73 2.54 -3.78
N VAL A 59 -1.74 1.76 -3.37
CA VAL A 59 -1.18 0.65 -4.14
C VAL A 59 -1.62 -0.67 -3.48
N LEU A 60 -2.47 -1.41 -4.17
CA LEU A 60 -2.91 -2.75 -3.76
C LEU A 60 -2.13 -3.80 -4.52
N ILE A 61 -1.52 -4.74 -3.81
CA ILE A 61 -0.84 -5.88 -4.42
C ILE A 61 -1.60 -7.14 -4.04
N GLU A 62 -2.36 -7.68 -4.99
CA GLU A 62 -3.27 -8.81 -4.80
C GLU A 62 -2.59 -10.15 -5.01
N ASP A 63 -1.60 -10.22 -5.91
CA ASP A 63 -0.91 -11.46 -6.25
C ASP A 63 0.60 -11.32 -6.20
N TRP A 64 1.22 -12.23 -5.46
CA TRP A 64 2.66 -12.26 -5.24
C TRP A 64 3.11 -13.72 -5.06
N ASN A 65 3.52 -14.36 -6.15
CA ASN A 65 4.21 -15.65 -6.08
C ASN A 65 5.74 -15.47 -6.07
N PHE A 66 6.49 -16.54 -5.78
CA PHE A 66 7.94 -16.46 -5.64
C PHE A 66 8.66 -16.01 -6.93
N LEU A 67 8.24 -16.46 -8.10
CA LEU A 67 8.83 -16.02 -9.38
C LEU A 67 8.52 -14.55 -9.67
N GLN A 68 7.28 -14.13 -9.39
CA GLN A 68 6.88 -12.72 -9.45
C GLN A 68 7.69 -11.88 -8.47
N SER A 69 8.07 -12.38 -7.29
CA SER A 69 8.81 -11.62 -6.28
C SER A 69 10.12 -11.03 -6.79
N LEU A 70 10.87 -11.79 -7.59
CA LEU A 70 12.14 -11.33 -8.14
C LEU A 70 11.92 -10.25 -9.20
N TRP A 71 10.89 -10.43 -10.04
CA TRP A 71 10.50 -9.45 -11.04
C TRP A 71 9.97 -8.18 -10.37
N TYR A 72 9.10 -8.30 -9.38
CA TYR A 72 8.51 -7.20 -8.63
C TYR A 72 9.59 -6.41 -7.91
N SER A 73 10.59 -7.09 -7.32
CA SER A 73 11.73 -6.41 -6.71
C SER A 73 12.45 -5.52 -7.73
N LYS A 74 12.76 -6.05 -8.93
CA LYS A 74 13.37 -5.23 -9.99
C LYS A 74 12.45 -4.08 -10.41
N ASN A 75 11.16 -4.33 -10.58
CA ASN A 75 10.16 -3.35 -10.97
C ASN A 75 9.94 -2.26 -9.90
N LEU A 76 10.15 -2.61 -8.64
CA LEU A 76 10.02 -1.72 -7.50
C LEU A 76 11.20 -0.74 -7.43
N TYR A 77 12.42 -1.20 -7.70
CA TYR A 77 13.60 -0.32 -7.73
C TYR A 77 13.75 0.48 -9.03
N ASN A 78 13.07 0.10 -10.11
CA ASN A 78 13.11 0.82 -11.39
C ASN A 78 11.84 1.68 -11.65
N GLY A 79 10.91 1.74 -10.68
CA GLY A 79 9.70 2.55 -10.79
C GLY A 79 8.65 2.04 -11.80
N THR A 80 8.63 0.74 -12.11
CA THR A 80 7.65 0.14 -13.04
C THR A 80 6.70 -0.86 -12.38
N ILE A 81 6.62 -0.84 -11.05
CA ILE A 81 5.74 -1.73 -10.26
C ILE A 81 4.26 -1.57 -10.62
N ALA A 82 3.82 -0.36 -10.99
CA ALA A 82 2.45 -0.09 -11.43
C ALA A 82 2.05 -0.83 -12.73
N ARG A 83 3.02 -1.41 -13.46
CA ARG A 83 2.76 -2.22 -14.68
C ARG A 83 2.66 -3.72 -14.37
N CYS A 84 2.88 -4.12 -13.12
CA CYS A 84 2.86 -5.52 -12.73
C CYS A 84 1.44 -6.05 -12.60
N LYS A 85 1.22 -7.31 -13.00
CA LYS A 85 -0.10 -7.95 -12.97
C LYS A 85 -0.56 -8.17 -11.52
N GLY A 86 -1.71 -7.64 -11.13
CA GLY A 86 -2.18 -7.75 -9.74
C GLY A 86 -1.57 -6.69 -8.82
N VAL A 87 -1.02 -5.63 -9.41
CA VAL A 87 -0.80 -4.34 -8.75
C VAL A 87 -1.83 -3.36 -9.30
N THR A 88 -2.61 -2.76 -8.41
CA THR A 88 -3.58 -1.71 -8.73
C THR A 88 -3.17 -0.44 -8.00
N THR A 89 -3.22 0.69 -8.68
CA THR A 89 -2.92 2.00 -8.10
C THR A 89 -4.11 2.93 -8.26
N ARG A 90 -4.45 3.67 -7.20
CA ARG A 90 -5.56 4.62 -7.19
C ARG A 90 -5.21 5.86 -6.39
N SER A 91 -5.46 7.03 -6.96
CA SER A 91 -5.38 8.30 -6.24
C SER A 91 -6.57 8.47 -5.31
N ILE A 92 -6.31 8.83 -4.06
CA ILE A 92 -7.30 8.89 -2.98
C ILE A 92 -7.05 10.09 -2.04
N GLN A 93 -8.07 10.56 -1.33
CA GLN A 93 -7.93 11.57 -0.27
C GLN A 93 -8.21 10.99 1.11
N LYS A 94 -9.17 10.07 1.18
CA LYS A 94 -9.62 9.43 2.41
C LYS A 94 -9.83 7.94 2.19
N ILE A 95 -9.42 7.14 3.16
CA ILE A 95 -9.58 5.70 3.12
C ILE A 95 -9.93 5.16 4.50
N SER A 96 -10.88 4.23 4.55
CA SER A 96 -11.11 3.35 5.70
C SER A 96 -10.82 1.90 5.31
N ILE A 97 -10.17 1.19 6.23
CA ILE A 97 -9.77 -0.21 6.06
C ILE A 97 -10.23 -0.99 7.29
N GLU A 98 -10.90 -2.11 7.04
CA GLU A 98 -11.30 -3.08 8.06
C GLU A 98 -10.81 -4.47 7.66
N SER A 99 -10.38 -5.28 8.63
CA SER A 99 -10.09 -6.70 8.38
C SER A 99 -11.40 -7.50 8.42
N GLU A 100 -11.59 -8.40 7.46
CA GLU A 100 -12.84 -9.18 7.38
C GLU A 100 -12.98 -10.17 8.56
N ASN A 101 -11.87 -10.65 9.11
CA ASN A 101 -11.85 -11.54 10.27
C ASN A 101 -11.09 -10.91 11.43
N ALA A 102 -11.65 -11.02 12.64
CA ALA A 102 -11.00 -10.57 13.87
C ALA A 102 -9.66 -11.29 14.12
N ASP A 103 -9.52 -12.55 13.70
CA ASP A 103 -8.28 -13.30 13.91
C ASP A 103 -7.19 -13.00 12.84
N ASP A 104 -7.55 -12.30 11.76
CA ASP A 104 -6.68 -12.04 10.60
C ASP A 104 -6.36 -10.54 10.46
N HIS A 105 -5.99 -9.92 11.58
CA HIS A 105 -5.59 -8.51 11.59
C HIS A 105 -4.44 -8.25 10.61
N ALA A 106 -4.64 -7.25 9.74
CA ALA A 106 -3.54 -6.64 9.02
C ALA A 106 -2.74 -5.76 9.98
N ILE A 107 -1.43 -6.00 10.04
CA ILE A 107 -0.49 -5.15 10.78
C ILE A 107 -0.31 -3.87 9.99
N ILE A 108 -0.32 -2.74 10.68
CA ILE A 108 -0.15 -1.42 10.09
C ILE A 108 1.26 -0.94 10.42
N ASP A 109 2.07 -0.81 9.39
CA ASP A 109 3.39 -0.16 9.47
C ASP A 109 3.26 1.25 8.90
N CYS A 110 3.71 2.24 9.66
CA CYS A 110 3.76 3.63 9.25
C CYS A 110 5.21 4.12 9.39
N ASP A 111 5.85 4.46 8.27
CA ASP A 111 7.23 4.95 8.21
C ASP A 111 8.26 4.10 8.99
N GLY A 112 8.04 2.78 9.09
CA GLY A 112 8.91 1.83 9.78
C GLY A 112 8.53 1.55 11.24
N GLU A 113 7.42 2.09 11.72
CA GLU A 113 6.88 1.85 13.06
C GLU A 113 5.59 1.02 13.00
N ASP A 114 5.45 0.02 13.88
CA ASP A 114 4.19 -0.72 14.08
C ASP A 114 3.23 0.16 14.89
N ILE A 115 2.20 0.68 14.21
CA ILE A 115 1.19 1.56 14.81
C ILE A 115 -0.09 0.79 15.18
N GLY A 116 -0.09 -0.53 15.05
CA GLY A 116 -1.19 -1.40 15.46
C GLY A 116 -1.87 -2.13 14.30
N ARG A 117 -3.19 -2.25 14.39
CA ARG A 117 -4.00 -3.17 13.58
C ARG A 117 -5.29 -2.48 13.16
N ALA A 118 -5.87 -2.92 12.04
CA ALA A 118 -7.18 -2.43 11.59
C ALA A 118 -8.28 -2.64 12.66
N PRO A 119 -9.32 -1.78 12.74
CA PRO A 119 -9.71 -0.78 11.74
C PRO A 119 -8.81 0.45 11.69
N LEU A 120 -8.66 1.02 10.50
CA LEU A 120 -7.83 2.19 10.25
C LEU A 120 -8.59 3.18 9.36
N GLN A 121 -8.48 4.46 9.68
CA GLN A 121 -8.92 5.55 8.83
C GLN A 121 -7.77 6.52 8.61
N ILE A 122 -7.52 6.87 7.35
CA ILE A 122 -6.47 7.81 6.94
C ILE A 122 -7.11 8.88 6.07
N GLU A 123 -6.68 10.12 6.27
CA GLU A 123 -7.14 11.29 5.52
C GLU A 123 -5.95 12.22 5.24
N ILE A 124 -5.87 12.71 4.01
CA ILE A 124 -4.85 13.68 3.59
C ILE A 124 -5.15 15.03 4.24
N ILE A 125 -4.11 15.72 4.71
CA ILE A 125 -4.20 17.12 5.14
C ILE A 125 -3.39 17.95 4.13
N PRO A 126 -4.03 18.55 3.13
CA PRO A 126 -3.33 19.31 2.10
C PRO A 126 -2.56 20.50 2.69
N GLY A 127 -1.29 20.66 2.32
CA GLY A 127 -0.46 21.80 2.74
C GLY A 127 -0.10 21.81 4.24
N ALA A 128 -0.22 20.69 4.95
CA ALA A 128 0.10 20.61 6.38
C ALA A 128 1.58 20.92 6.70
N VAL A 129 2.48 20.64 5.75
CA VAL A 129 3.93 20.84 5.91
C VAL A 129 4.46 21.63 4.73
N THR A 130 5.30 22.64 5.00
CA THR A 130 6.04 23.39 3.98
C THR A 130 7.43 22.80 3.83
N PHE A 131 7.75 22.31 2.63
CA PHE A 131 9.10 21.84 2.30
C PHE A 131 9.98 23.00 1.85
N ARG A 132 11.22 23.02 2.33
CA ARG A 132 12.25 23.91 1.79
C ARG A 132 12.95 23.18 0.65
N VAL A 133 12.82 23.73 -0.56
CA VAL A 133 13.45 23.22 -1.78
C VAL A 133 14.78 23.91 -2.00
#